data_AF-G7UPS7-F1
#
_entry.id   AF-G7UPS7-F1
#
_cell.length_a   1.000
_cell.length_b   1.000
_cell.length_c   1.000
_cell.angle_alpha   90.00
_cell.angle_beta   90.00
_cell.angle_gamma   90.00
#
_symmetry.space_group_name_H-M   'P 1'
#
loop_
_entity.id
_entity.type
_entity.pdbx_description
1 polymer ?
#
loop_
_entity_poly.entity_id
_entity_poly.type
_entity_poly.pdbx_seq_one_letter_code
_entity_poly.pdbx_strand_id
1 'polypeptide(L)'
;MLRVFAVVLLALGLHAAGPARAQDAVTCESRDNRYRECRGFEGRARLDRALSDAPCIEGRTWGTRKGMIWVDQGCRGRFVPSWHAGPGGAGKGRTIRCESTDDRTRECAAGFRGRAVLVRQLSDSRCVEGRSWGQRGSSIWVSQGCRGEFAEDRGGGH
;
A
#
# COMPACT_ATOMS: atom_id res chain seq x y z
N MET A 1 -62.50 -8.95 40.10
CA MET A 1 -61.35 -8.58 40.94
C MET A 1 -60.16 -9.46 40.56
N LEU A 2 -58.95 -8.91 40.64
CA LEU A 2 -57.61 -9.49 40.43
C LEU A 2 -56.99 -9.46 39.01
N ARG A 3 -55.83 -8.81 38.96
CA ARG A 3 -54.94 -8.47 37.84
C ARG A 3 -53.85 -9.53 37.71
N VAL A 4 -53.39 -9.92 36.51
CA VAL A 4 -51.96 -10.17 36.22
C VAL A 4 -51.67 -9.89 34.75
N PHE A 5 -50.74 -8.97 34.52
CA PHE A 5 -50.11 -8.64 33.23
C PHE A 5 -49.14 -9.75 32.80
N ALA A 6 -49.07 -10.07 31.51
CA ALA A 6 -47.90 -10.69 30.91
C ALA A 6 -47.74 -10.19 29.47
N VAL A 7 -47.10 -9.03 29.33
CA VAL A 7 -46.61 -8.54 28.04
C VAL A 7 -45.49 -9.49 27.62
N VAL A 8 -45.75 -10.34 26.64
CA VAL A 8 -44.71 -11.14 25.99
C VAL A 8 -43.92 -10.19 25.09
N LEU A 9 -42.91 -9.54 25.67
CA LEU A 9 -41.86 -8.84 24.93
C LEU A 9 -41.03 -9.91 24.21
N LEU A 10 -41.40 -10.22 22.97
CA LEU A 10 -40.52 -10.90 22.04
C LEU A 10 -39.31 -10.00 21.82
N ALA A 11 -38.23 -10.30 22.54
CA ALA A 11 -36.95 -9.65 22.42
C ALA A 11 -36.49 -9.77 20.96
N LEU A 12 -36.60 -8.67 20.22
CA LEU A 12 -35.80 -8.44 19.03
C LEU A 12 -34.35 -8.58 19.47
N GLY A 13 -33.75 -9.74 19.16
CA GLY A 13 -32.36 -10.01 19.41
C GLY A 13 -31.54 -8.96 18.67
N LEU A 14 -31.14 -7.91 19.39
CA LEU A 14 -30.09 -6.99 19.00
C LEU A 14 -28.83 -7.86 18.86
N HIS A 15 -28.59 -8.33 17.65
CA HIS A 15 -27.27 -8.81 17.28
C HIS A 15 -26.38 -7.57 17.32
N ALA A 16 -25.77 -7.32 18.48
CA ALA A 16 -24.66 -6.40 18.58
C ALA A 16 -23.58 -6.97 17.66
N ALA A 17 -23.51 -6.45 16.43
CA ALA A 17 -22.32 -6.57 15.62
C ALA A 17 -21.20 -6.00 16.49
N GLY A 18 -20.36 -6.89 17.04
CA GLY A 18 -19.19 -6.47 17.80
C GLY A 18 -18.39 -5.48 16.97
N PRO A 19 -17.66 -4.53 17.60
CA PRO A 19 -16.86 -3.60 16.83
C PRO A 19 -15.86 -4.40 16.00
N ALA A 20 -16.04 -4.40 14.68
CA ALA A 20 -15.02 -4.87 13.78
C ALA A 20 -13.80 -3.97 14.00
N ARG A 21 -12.74 -4.49 14.64
CA ARG A 21 -11.47 -3.77 14.77
C ARG A 21 -10.79 -3.75 13.42
N ALA A 22 -11.21 -2.83 12.57
CA ALA A 22 -10.46 -2.41 11.41
C ALA A 22 -10.12 -0.96 11.64
N GLN A 23 -8.84 -0.63 11.87
CA GLN A 23 -8.08 0.41 11.16
C GLN A 23 -6.72 0.67 11.88
N ASP A 24 -5.76 -0.26 11.87
CA ASP A 24 -4.35 0.09 12.23
C ASP A 24 -3.68 0.86 11.06
N ALA A 25 -4.40 1.83 10.50
CA ALA A 25 -4.02 2.51 9.29
C ALA A 25 -4.10 4.02 9.47
N VAL A 26 -3.01 4.69 9.12
CA VAL A 26 -2.88 6.13 9.18
C VAL A 26 -3.03 6.68 7.77
N THR A 27 -3.98 7.58 7.57
CA THR A 27 -4.05 8.37 6.34
C THR A 27 -3.17 9.61 6.52
N CYS A 28 -2.21 9.79 5.62
CA CYS A 28 -1.32 10.95 5.63
C CYS A 28 -1.27 11.58 4.24
N GLU A 29 -1.42 12.90 4.19
CA GLU A 29 -1.68 13.61 2.94
C GLU A 29 -0.82 14.88 2.81
N SER A 30 -0.01 14.93 1.74
CA SER A 30 0.62 16.15 1.27
C SER A 30 -0.38 16.92 0.39
N ARG A 31 -0.88 18.03 0.91
CA ARG A 31 -1.71 19.00 0.19
C ARG A 31 -0.84 20.19 -0.22
N ASP A 32 -1.13 20.77 -1.38
CA ASP A 32 -0.33 21.86 -1.97
C ASP A 32 1.17 21.56 -2.11
N ASN A 33 1.53 20.28 -2.26
CA ASN A 33 2.92 19.80 -2.31
C ASN A 33 3.78 20.11 -1.07
N ARG A 34 3.15 20.31 0.10
CA ARG A 34 3.90 20.58 1.33
C ARG A 34 4.27 19.30 2.08
N TYR A 35 5.46 19.31 2.69
CA TYR A 35 5.89 18.29 3.63
C TYR A 35 4.93 18.23 4.82
N ARG A 36 4.48 17.02 5.15
CA ARG A 36 3.56 16.78 6.25
C ARG A 36 4.00 15.57 7.05
N GLU A 37 3.97 15.71 8.37
CA GLU A 37 4.10 14.60 9.30
C GLU A 37 2.73 14.25 9.90
N CYS A 38 2.47 12.96 9.98
CA CYS A 38 1.30 12.39 10.63
C CYS A 38 1.78 11.45 11.73
N ARG A 39 1.08 11.49 12.87
CA ARG A 39 1.32 10.52 13.94
C ARG A 39 1.08 9.13 13.37
N GLY A 40 2.15 8.35 13.36
CA GLY A 40 2.17 7.00 12.83
C GLY A 40 2.06 6.00 13.96
N PHE A 41 2.87 4.98 13.83
CA PHE A 41 3.06 3.89 14.77
C PHE A 41 4.56 3.72 14.96
N GLU A 42 4.94 3.00 16.01
CA GLU A 42 6.34 2.66 16.23
C GLU A 42 6.90 1.83 15.05
N GLY A 43 8.20 1.85 14.78
CA GLY A 43 8.77 1.07 13.69
C GLY A 43 8.41 1.55 12.26
N ARG A 44 8.45 0.62 11.29
CA ARG A 44 8.34 0.92 9.85
C ARG A 44 6.89 0.87 9.37
N ALA A 45 6.55 1.75 8.44
CA ALA A 45 5.27 1.76 7.74
C ALA A 45 5.43 1.12 6.37
N ARG A 46 4.32 0.61 5.83
CA ARG A 46 4.17 0.42 4.38
C ARG A 46 3.02 1.25 3.85
N LEU A 47 3.11 1.62 2.59
CA LEU A 47 1.95 2.14 1.86
C LEU A 47 0.95 1.00 1.63
N ASP A 48 -0.26 1.18 2.15
CA ASP A 48 -1.39 0.26 1.94
C ASP A 48 -2.20 0.65 0.70
N ARG A 49 -2.40 1.96 0.51
CA ARG A 49 -3.13 2.49 -0.65
C ARG A 49 -2.66 3.90 -0.99
N ALA A 50 -2.35 4.15 -2.26
CA ALA A 50 -2.18 5.51 -2.77
C ALA A 50 -3.56 6.19 -2.93
N LEU A 51 -3.67 7.43 -2.47
CA LEU A 51 -4.86 8.29 -2.52
C LEU A 51 -4.64 9.52 -3.42
N SER A 52 -3.50 9.58 -4.11
CA SER A 52 -3.10 10.64 -5.02
C SER A 52 -2.59 10.08 -6.34
N ASP A 53 -2.75 10.86 -7.41
CA ASP A 53 -2.05 10.63 -8.69
C ASP A 53 -0.56 10.96 -8.59
N ALA A 54 -0.21 11.91 -7.70
CA ALA A 54 1.17 12.16 -7.31
C ALA A 54 1.74 10.92 -6.62
N PRO A 55 2.97 10.49 -6.97
CA PRO A 55 3.42 9.17 -6.60
C PRO A 55 3.92 9.12 -5.15
N CYS A 56 3.65 8.01 -4.47
CA CYS A 56 4.11 7.73 -3.11
C CYS A 56 5.25 6.70 -3.14
N ILE A 57 6.50 7.18 -3.14
CA ILE A 57 7.72 6.36 -3.13
C ILE A 57 8.41 6.52 -1.77
N GLU A 58 8.70 5.39 -1.12
CA GLU A 58 9.37 5.36 0.18
C GLU A 58 10.78 6.00 0.06
N GLY A 59 11.14 6.82 1.05
CA GLY A 59 12.39 7.57 1.08
C GLY A 59 12.44 8.80 0.17
N ARG A 60 11.44 9.01 -0.70
CA ARG A 60 11.41 10.14 -1.63
C ARG A 60 10.21 11.06 -1.43
N THR A 61 9.00 10.52 -1.44
CA THR A 61 7.76 11.30 -1.26
C THR A 61 6.94 10.83 -0.06
N TRP A 62 7.37 9.76 0.61
CA TRP A 62 6.94 9.43 1.96
C TRP A 62 8.00 8.61 2.68
N GLY A 63 7.86 8.45 3.99
CA GLY A 63 8.66 7.52 4.77
C GLY A 63 8.28 7.53 6.24
N THR A 64 9.11 6.88 7.06
CA THR A 64 8.94 6.89 8.53
C THR A 64 10.16 7.46 9.23
N ARG A 65 9.92 8.31 10.24
CA ARG A 65 10.97 8.83 11.12
C ARG A 65 10.42 9.02 12.52
N LYS A 66 11.07 8.43 13.54
CA LYS A 66 10.70 8.58 14.96
C LYS A 66 9.21 8.30 15.25
N GLY A 67 8.64 7.25 14.66
CA GLY A 67 7.22 6.89 14.82
C GLY A 67 6.23 7.81 14.08
N MET A 68 6.74 8.77 13.31
CA MET A 68 5.94 9.62 12.43
C MET A 68 6.02 9.08 11.01
N ILE A 69 4.91 9.16 10.28
CA ILE A 69 4.89 9.03 8.83
C ILE A 69 5.04 10.42 8.26
N TRP A 70 5.97 10.61 7.33
CA TRP A 70 6.05 11.83 6.56
C TRP A 70 5.60 11.59 5.13
N VAL A 71 4.98 12.58 4.51
CA VAL A 71 4.61 12.62 3.10
C VAL A 71 4.97 13.98 2.52
N ASP A 72 5.32 14.01 1.25
CA ASP A 72 5.75 15.22 0.57
C ASP A 72 5.41 15.18 -0.93
N GLN A 73 5.57 16.31 -1.61
CA GLN A 73 5.44 16.43 -3.08
C GLN A 73 4.09 15.88 -3.61
N GLY A 74 3.03 16.08 -2.84
CA GLY A 74 1.67 15.70 -3.22
C GLY A 74 1.32 14.24 -2.94
N CYS A 75 2.22 13.42 -2.38
CA CYS A 75 1.89 12.07 -1.95
C CYS A 75 0.79 12.09 -0.89
N ARG A 76 -0.30 11.35 -1.17
CA ARG A 76 -1.39 11.09 -0.24
C ARG A 76 -1.58 9.59 -0.17
N GLY A 77 -1.56 9.04 1.03
CA GLY A 77 -1.57 7.60 1.20
C GLY A 77 -2.25 7.16 2.48
N ARG A 78 -2.75 5.93 2.45
CA ARG A 78 -3.08 5.15 3.63
C ARG A 78 -1.90 4.25 3.93
N PHE A 79 -1.42 4.28 5.17
CA PHE A 79 -0.23 3.59 5.63
C PHE A 79 -0.61 2.65 6.77
N VAL A 80 0.01 1.47 6.81
CA VAL A 80 -0.18 0.51 7.91
C VAL A 80 1.19 0.10 8.45
N PRO A 81 1.29 -0.38 9.70
CA PRO A 81 2.56 -0.87 10.21
C PRO A 81 3.07 -2.04 9.37
N SER A 82 4.37 -2.12 9.20
CA SER A 82 5.00 -3.15 8.36
C SER A 82 4.79 -4.56 8.89
N TRP A 83 4.36 -4.73 10.15
CA TRP A 83 3.97 -6.03 10.72
C TRP A 83 2.47 -6.35 10.54
N HIS A 84 1.63 -5.35 10.19
CA HIS A 84 0.27 -5.56 9.67
C HIS A 84 0.25 -5.63 8.14
N ALA A 85 1.35 -5.31 7.47
CA ALA A 85 1.73 -6.12 6.32
C ALA A 85 1.95 -7.52 6.87
N GLY A 86 1.16 -8.51 6.47
CA GLY A 86 1.51 -9.90 6.74
C GLY A 86 2.98 -10.14 6.37
N PRO A 87 3.66 -11.10 7.03
CA PRO A 87 5.12 -11.19 7.09
C PRO A 87 5.76 -11.11 5.70
N GLY A 88 6.21 -9.91 5.33
CA GLY A 88 6.65 -9.62 3.96
C GLY A 88 7.40 -8.30 3.83
N GLY A 89 7.76 -7.65 4.94
CA GLY A 89 8.65 -6.50 4.94
C GLY A 89 10.03 -6.88 4.38
N ALA A 90 10.25 -6.56 3.11
CA ALA A 90 11.52 -6.75 2.40
C ALA A 90 12.07 -8.19 2.49
N GLY A 91 11.22 -9.18 2.25
CA GLY A 91 11.69 -10.55 2.05
C GLY A 91 12.65 -10.61 0.85
N LYS A 92 13.66 -11.46 0.92
CA LYS A 92 14.54 -11.87 -0.19
C LYS A 92 13.72 -12.56 -1.30
N GLY A 93 12.76 -11.83 -1.86
CA GLY A 93 12.07 -12.18 -3.07
C GLY A 93 13.02 -12.06 -4.23
N ARG A 94 12.77 -12.83 -5.29
CA ARG A 94 13.47 -12.65 -6.55
C ARG A 94 13.19 -11.22 -7.04
N THR A 95 14.11 -10.30 -6.78
CA THR A 95 14.05 -8.94 -7.31
C THR A 95 14.44 -9.00 -8.77
N ILE A 96 13.65 -8.39 -9.63
CA ILE A 96 13.89 -8.33 -11.06
C ILE A 96 14.12 -6.89 -11.45
N ARG A 97 15.27 -6.64 -12.09
CA ARG A 97 15.58 -5.36 -12.72
C ARG A 97 14.94 -5.33 -14.10
N CYS A 98 14.09 -4.34 -14.38
CA CYS A 98 13.45 -4.15 -15.66
C CYS A 98 13.57 -2.70 -16.12
N GLU A 99 14.01 -2.50 -17.36
CA GLU A 99 14.49 -1.20 -17.82
C GLU A 99 14.05 -0.88 -19.25
N SER A 100 13.41 0.27 -19.42
CA SER A 100 13.21 0.94 -20.72
C SER A 100 14.36 1.94 -20.90
N THR A 101 15.40 1.55 -21.63
CA THR A 101 16.56 2.43 -21.91
C THR A 101 16.38 3.31 -23.14
N ASP A 102 15.44 2.97 -24.01
CA ASP A 102 15.18 3.61 -25.30
C ASP A 102 13.73 4.07 -25.46
N ASP A 103 13.08 4.38 -24.35
CA ASP A 103 11.67 4.81 -24.20
C ASP A 103 10.61 3.83 -24.73
N ARG A 104 11.01 2.73 -25.36
CA ARG A 104 10.12 1.66 -25.82
C ARG A 104 9.65 0.80 -24.66
N THR A 105 8.46 0.23 -24.80
CA THR A 105 7.94 -0.75 -23.86
C THR A 105 8.83 -2.00 -23.86
N ARG A 106 9.31 -2.39 -22.68
CA ARG A 106 10.09 -3.60 -22.44
C ARG A 106 9.33 -4.50 -21.49
N GLU A 107 9.41 -5.81 -21.73
CA GLU A 107 8.79 -6.82 -20.88
C GLU A 107 9.86 -7.73 -20.31
N CYS A 108 9.85 -7.92 -19.00
CA CYS A 108 10.79 -8.76 -18.26
C CYS A 108 10.04 -9.91 -17.61
N ALA A 109 10.48 -11.14 -17.88
CA ALA A 109 9.93 -12.33 -17.24
C ALA A 109 10.28 -12.29 -15.75
N ALA A 110 9.29 -11.94 -14.93
CA ALA A 110 9.50 -11.83 -13.49
C ALA A 110 9.15 -13.13 -12.77
N GLY A 111 8.29 -13.97 -13.38
CA GLY A 111 7.82 -15.25 -12.86
C GLY A 111 7.13 -15.11 -11.49
N PHE A 112 6.55 -13.94 -11.23
CA PHE A 112 5.81 -13.66 -10.00
C PHE A 112 4.46 -14.37 -10.05
N ARG A 113 4.07 -14.97 -8.94
CA ARG A 113 2.76 -15.54 -8.67
C ARG A 113 1.84 -14.53 -7.99
N GLY A 114 2.42 -13.60 -7.23
CA GLY A 114 1.75 -12.47 -6.59
C GLY A 114 1.84 -11.16 -7.39
N ARG A 115 1.29 -10.09 -6.79
CA ARG A 115 1.35 -8.74 -7.32
C ARG A 115 2.80 -8.25 -7.34
N ALA A 116 3.17 -7.45 -8.32
CA ALA A 116 4.47 -6.81 -8.35
C ALA A 116 4.44 -5.45 -7.67
N VAL A 117 5.54 -5.10 -7.02
CA VAL A 117 5.79 -3.79 -6.44
C VAL A 117 7.13 -3.25 -6.90
N LEU A 118 7.17 -1.94 -7.20
CA LEU A 118 8.42 -1.23 -7.44
C LEU A 118 9.13 -1.04 -6.09
N VAL A 119 10.32 -1.65 -5.94
CA VAL A 119 11.10 -1.58 -4.70
C VAL A 119 12.27 -0.60 -4.79
N ARG A 120 12.75 -0.30 -6.01
CA ARG A 120 13.78 0.72 -6.23
C ARG A 120 13.66 1.33 -7.61
N GLN A 121 13.67 2.65 -7.71
CA GLN A 121 13.74 3.35 -9.00
C GLN A 121 15.21 3.59 -9.38
N LEU A 122 15.57 3.28 -10.63
CA LEU A 122 16.91 3.44 -11.20
C LEU A 122 16.99 4.59 -12.20
N SER A 123 15.88 4.96 -12.83
CA SER A 123 15.77 6.06 -13.78
C SER A 123 15.41 7.38 -13.10
N ASP A 124 15.78 8.49 -13.75
CA ASP A 124 15.20 9.81 -13.45
C ASP A 124 13.75 9.90 -13.95
N SER A 125 13.46 9.29 -15.10
CA SER A 125 12.09 9.09 -15.59
C SER A 125 11.26 8.33 -14.55
N ARG A 126 10.05 8.81 -14.28
CA ARG A 126 9.20 8.26 -13.22
C ARG A 126 8.72 6.85 -13.59
N CYS A 127 8.84 5.92 -12.65
CA CYS A 127 8.19 4.63 -12.71
C CYS A 127 6.85 4.68 -11.95
N VAL A 128 5.74 4.76 -12.69
CA VAL A 128 4.38 4.80 -12.15
C VAL A 128 3.58 3.64 -12.70
N GLU A 129 2.95 2.89 -11.80
CA GLU A 129 2.15 1.72 -12.15
C GLU A 129 0.96 2.12 -13.02
N GLY A 130 0.68 1.33 -14.06
CA GLY A 130 -0.36 1.61 -15.04
C GLY A 130 0.01 2.68 -16.06
N ARG A 131 1.14 3.40 -15.90
CA ARG A 131 1.59 4.44 -16.83
C ARG A 131 2.91 4.11 -17.51
N SER A 132 3.96 3.92 -16.72
CA SER A 132 5.32 3.66 -17.19
C SER A 132 5.89 2.35 -16.67
N TRP A 133 5.14 1.63 -15.84
CA TRP A 133 5.33 0.20 -15.64
C TRP A 133 4.01 -0.48 -15.25
N GLY A 134 3.98 -1.80 -15.28
CA GLY A 134 2.89 -2.58 -14.72
C GLY A 134 3.18 -4.07 -14.81
N GLN A 135 2.23 -4.88 -14.37
CA GLN A 135 2.30 -6.33 -14.44
C GLN A 135 1.31 -6.87 -15.48
N ARG A 136 1.75 -7.83 -16.29
CA ARG A 136 0.90 -8.61 -17.20
C ARG A 136 1.19 -10.09 -16.97
N GLY A 137 0.26 -10.79 -16.33
CA GLY A 137 0.48 -12.18 -15.89
C GLY A 137 1.67 -12.27 -14.93
N SER A 138 2.67 -13.07 -15.28
CA SER A 138 3.90 -13.23 -14.50
C SER A 138 5.05 -12.33 -14.97
N SER A 139 4.80 -11.43 -15.93
CA SER A 139 5.78 -10.50 -16.47
C SER A 139 5.57 -9.06 -15.97
N ILE A 140 6.65 -8.29 -15.97
CA ILE A 140 6.63 -6.84 -15.73
C ILE A 140 6.88 -6.13 -17.04
N TRP A 141 6.07 -5.15 -17.37
CA TRP A 141 6.37 -4.22 -18.44
C TRP A 141 6.85 -2.88 -17.87
N VAL A 142 7.77 -2.22 -18.55
CA VAL A 142 8.24 -0.85 -18.28
C VAL A 142 8.28 -0.06 -19.59
N SER A 143 8.02 1.24 -19.56
CA SER A 143 8.01 2.11 -20.73
C SER A 143 8.39 3.54 -20.35
N GLN A 144 8.49 4.45 -21.34
CA GLN A 144 8.72 5.89 -21.10
C GLN A 144 9.97 6.16 -20.25
N GLY A 145 11.02 5.37 -20.47
CA GLY A 145 12.29 5.53 -19.78
C GLY A 145 12.31 4.99 -18.35
N CYS A 146 11.23 4.36 -17.87
CA CYS A 146 11.19 3.76 -16.54
C CYS A 146 12.21 2.62 -16.42
N ARG A 147 13.08 2.72 -15.41
CA ARG A 147 14.06 1.71 -15.02
C ARG A 147 13.92 1.48 -13.52
N GLY A 148 13.69 0.24 -13.13
CA GLY A 148 13.37 -0.09 -11.75
C GLY A 148 13.75 -1.52 -11.38
N GLU A 149 13.83 -1.75 -10.08
CA GLU A 149 13.81 -3.07 -9.47
C GLU A 149 12.42 -3.33 -8.91
N PHE A 150 11.90 -4.51 -9.24
CA PHE A 150 10.56 -4.96 -8.90
C PHE A 150 10.64 -6.24 -8.09
N ALA A 151 9.75 -6.39 -7.13
CA ALA A 151 9.64 -7.60 -6.33
C ALA A 151 8.18 -8.08 -6.32
N GLU A 152 8.02 -9.37 -6.08
CA GLU A 152 6.72 -9.97 -5.79
C GLU A 152 6.28 -9.59 -4.37
N ASP A 153 5.13 -8.95 -4.28
CA ASP A 153 4.33 -8.76 -3.07
C ASP A 153 3.85 -10.13 -2.59
N ARG A 154 4.62 -10.72 -1.68
CA ARG A 154 4.25 -11.96 -1.02
C ARG A 154 3.35 -11.63 0.16
N GLY A 155 2.08 -11.36 -0.12
CA GLY A 155 1.03 -11.55 0.87
C GLY A 155 1.03 -13.03 1.28
N GLY A 156 1.66 -13.36 2.41
CA GLY A 156 1.83 -14.73 2.89
C GLY A 156 0.49 -15.38 3.24
N GLY A 157 0.24 -16.57 2.68
CA GLY A 157 -0.91 -17.40 2.98
C GLY A 157 -0.68 -18.31 4.19
N HIS A 158 -1.80 -18.48 4.93
CA HIS A 158 -2.07 -19.35 6.08
C HIS A 158 -1.44 -18.94 7.41
#